data_AF-A0A0Q6ZT06-F1
#
_entry.id   AF-A0A0Q6ZT06-F1
#
_cell.length_a   1.000
_cell.length_b   1.000
_cell.length_c   1.000
_cell.angle_alpha   90.00
_cell.angle_beta   90.00
_cell.angle_gamma   90.00
#
_symmetry.space_group_name_H-M   'P 1'
#
loop_
_entity.id
_entity.type
_entity.pdbx_description
1 polymer ?
#
loop_
_entity_poly.entity_id
_entity_poly.type
_entity_poly.pdbx_seq_one_letter_code
_entity_poly.pdbx_strand_id
1 'polypeptide(L)'
;MVGPKASGNLIYELHAHLELMAGSQGLWRALPNRLGILIRSEVVIYVSRYQRHYIFFRELTSDAIGILRLIDVRRDMPKKLRADLARIAGEAIE
;
A
#
# COMPACT_ATOMS: atom_id res chain seq x y z
N MET A 1 9.32 7.65 -33.14
CA MET A 1 9.79 7.60 -31.74
C MET A 1 9.46 8.93 -31.08
N VAL A 2 8.48 8.95 -30.16
CA VAL A 2 8.27 10.07 -29.24
C VAL A 2 7.83 9.48 -27.90
N GLY A 3 8.79 9.30 -26.99
CA GLY A 3 8.55 9.32 -25.54
C GLY A 3 9.00 10.69 -25.04
N PRO A 4 8.34 11.35 -24.07
CA PRO A 4 7.81 10.75 -22.83
C PRO A 4 6.37 11.19 -22.50
N LYS A 5 5.53 10.31 -21.94
CA LYS A 5 4.22 10.72 -21.41
C LYS A 5 3.71 9.75 -20.35
N ALA A 6 3.96 10.00 -19.06
CA ALA A 6 3.28 9.25 -17.99
C ALA A 6 3.33 9.87 -16.57
N SER A 7 3.96 11.03 -16.32
CA SER A 7 4.14 11.47 -14.93
C SER A 7 2.92 12.15 -14.31
N GLY A 8 2.04 12.78 -15.12
CA GLY A 8 0.86 13.48 -14.62
C GLY A 8 -0.27 12.55 -14.19
N ASN A 9 -0.51 11.45 -14.92
CA ASN A 9 -1.67 10.60 -14.68
C ASN A 9 -1.54 9.77 -13.39
N LEU A 10 -0.33 9.26 -13.10
CA LEU A 10 -0.10 8.36 -11.97
C LEU A 10 -0.42 9.00 -10.62
N ILE A 11 -0.12 10.29 -10.43
CA ILE A 11 -0.36 10.98 -9.16
C ILE A 11 -1.86 11.14 -8.92
N TYR A 12 -2.63 11.50 -9.94
CA TYR A 12 -4.09 11.63 -9.84
C TYR A 12 -4.75 10.27 -9.60
N GLU A 13 -4.33 9.24 -10.32
CA GLU A 13 -4.87 7.89 -10.13
C GLU A 13 -4.52 7.32 -8.74
N LEU A 14 -3.30 7.57 -8.25
CA LEU A 14 -2.90 7.23 -6.89
C LEU A 14 -3.72 7.98 -5.86
N HIS A 15 -3.97 9.28 -6.08
CA HIS A 15 -4.80 10.08 -5.19
C HIS A 15 -6.23 9.54 -5.11
N ALA A 16 -6.87 9.27 -6.26
CA ALA A 16 -8.21 8.68 -6.32
C ALA A 16 -8.27 7.31 -5.60
N HIS A 17 -7.21 6.50 -5.72
CA HIS A 17 -7.09 5.25 -4.98
C HIS A 17 -7.03 5.49 -3.47
N LEU A 18 -6.29 6.51 -3.00
CA LEU A 18 -6.22 6.85 -1.58
C LEU A 18 -7.56 7.37 -1.04
N GLU A 19 -8.29 8.18 -1.82
CA GLU A 19 -9.63 8.64 -1.45
C GLU A 19 -10.60 7.46 -1.30
N LEU A 20 -10.58 6.51 -2.24
CA LEU A 20 -11.37 5.29 -2.16
C LEU A 20 -11.02 4.48 -0.90
N MET A 21 -9.73 4.33 -0.60
CA MET A 21 -9.28 3.62 0.59
C MET A 21 -9.74 4.32 1.87
N ALA A 22 -9.72 5.65 1.95
CA ALA A 22 -10.21 6.39 3.09
C ALA A 22 -11.72 6.19 3.30
N GLY A 23 -12.51 6.21 2.22
CA GLY A 23 -13.97 6.06 2.27
C GLY A 23 -14.48 4.61 2.36
N SER A 24 -13.61 3.59 2.40
CA SER A 24 -14.04 2.19 2.34
C SER A 24 -13.20 1.26 3.23
N GLN A 25 -13.49 1.27 4.53
CA GLN A 25 -12.84 0.41 5.54
C GLN A 25 -12.89 -1.09 5.20
N GLY A 26 -13.92 -1.55 4.46
CA GLY A 26 -14.02 -2.95 4.02
C GLY A 26 -12.91 -3.42 3.06
N LEU A 27 -12.21 -2.47 2.43
CA LEU A 27 -11.05 -2.75 1.56
C LEU A 27 -9.75 -2.91 2.34
N TRP A 28 -9.75 -2.59 3.64
CA TRP A 28 -8.52 -2.60 4.43
C TRP A 28 -8.06 -4.04 4.68
N ARG A 29 -6.75 -4.25 4.54
CA ARG A 29 -6.09 -5.53 4.83
C ARG A 29 -5.05 -5.29 5.89
N ALA A 30 -5.32 -5.77 7.10
CA ALA A 30 -4.39 -5.63 8.22
C ALA A 30 -3.12 -6.46 7.97
N LEU A 31 -1.96 -5.89 8.27
CA LEU A 31 -0.72 -6.62 8.29
C LEU A 31 -0.72 -7.61 9.46
N PRO A 32 -0.27 -8.86 9.25
CA PRO A 32 -0.07 -9.80 10.35
C PRO A 32 0.93 -9.24 11.37
N ASN A 33 0.64 -9.43 12.66
CA ASN A 33 1.47 -8.93 13.77
C ASN A 33 2.97 -9.28 13.67
N ARG A 34 3.34 -10.37 12.98
CA ARG A 34 4.76 -10.72 12.75
C ARG A 34 5.51 -9.69 11.89
N LEU A 35 4.84 -8.96 11.01
CA LEU A 35 5.43 -7.84 10.25
C LEU A 35 5.35 -6.53 11.01
N GLY A 36 4.38 -6.40 11.93
CA GLY A 36 4.29 -5.30 12.88
C GLY A 36 5.50 -5.17 13.81
N ILE A 37 6.32 -6.23 13.96
CA ILE A 37 7.57 -6.18 14.73
C ILE A 37 8.57 -5.13 14.17
N LEU A 38 8.53 -4.85 12.85
CA LEU A 38 9.38 -3.83 12.23
C LEU A 38 9.00 -2.40 12.61
N ILE A 39 7.79 -2.21 13.13
CA ILE A 39 7.25 -0.92 13.54
C ILE A 39 6.61 -1.18 14.90
N ARG A 40 7.39 -1.13 16.00
CA ARG A 40 6.89 -1.26 17.38
C ARG A 40 5.79 -0.23 17.65
N SER A 41 4.57 -0.55 17.25
CA SER A 41 3.43 0.32 17.28
C SER A 41 2.26 -0.52 17.74
N GLU A 42 1.58 -0.04 18.76
CA GLU A 42 0.31 -0.62 19.26
C GLU A 42 -0.85 -0.40 18.27
N VAL A 43 -0.55 0.20 17.11
CA VAL A 43 -1.54 0.58 16.09
C VAL A 43 -1.55 -0.46 14.97
N VAL A 44 -2.75 -0.86 14.58
CA VAL A 44 -2.96 -1.75 13.43
C VAL A 44 -2.50 -1.04 12.16
N ILE A 45 -1.63 -1.69 11.40
CA ILE A 45 -1.14 -1.20 10.11
C ILE A 45 -1.86 -1.98 9.02
N TYR A 46 -2.38 -1.24 8.04
CA TYR A 46 -3.04 -1.78 6.87
C TYR A 46 -2.15 -1.65 5.64
N VAL A 47 -2.39 -2.54 4.68
CA VAL A 47 -1.73 -2.55 3.38
C VAL A 47 -2.77 -2.51 2.28
N SER A 48 -2.48 -1.71 1.24
CA SER A 48 -3.19 -1.71 -0.03
C SER A 48 -2.17 -1.74 -1.17
N ARG A 49 -2.57 -2.22 -2.33
CA ARG A 49 -1.75 -2.23 -3.54
C ARG A 49 -2.43 -1.41 -4.62
N TYR A 50 -1.68 -0.45 -5.18
CA TYR A 50 -2.10 0.27 -6.37
C TYR A 50 -1.02 0.13 -7.45
N GLN A 51 -1.35 -0.55 -8.54
CA GLN A 51 -0.41 -0.92 -9.60
C GLN A 51 0.85 -1.63 -9.03
N ARG A 52 1.99 -0.92 -9.03
CA ARG A 52 3.29 -1.40 -8.55
C ARG A 52 3.65 -0.89 -7.15
N HIS A 53 2.76 -0.14 -6.50
CA HIS A 53 3.00 0.49 -5.21
C HIS A 53 2.27 -0.25 -4.11
N TYR A 54 2.99 -0.67 -3.08
CA TYR A 54 2.40 -1.01 -1.79
C TYR A 54 2.26 0.26 -0.96
N ILE A 55 1.07 0.46 -0.42
CA ILE A 55 0.68 1.62 0.38
C ILE A 55 0.42 1.09 1.78
N PHE A 56 1.23 1.53 2.74
CA PHE A 56 1.06 1.23 4.15
C PHE A 56 0.43 2.42 4.83
N PHE A 57 -0.63 2.17 5.58
CA PHE A 57 -1.39 3.21 6.24
C PHE A 57 -1.95 2.70 7.56
N ARG A 58 -2.39 3.65 8.39
CA ARG A 58 -3.15 3.39 9.61
C ARG A 58 -4.43 4.19 9.59
N GLU A 59 -5.39 3.76 10.37
CA GLU A 59 -6.55 4.58 10.69
C GLU A 59 -6.13 5.78 11.56
N LEU A 60 -6.73 6.94 11.29
CA LEU A 60 -6.74 8.11 12.15
C LEU A 60 -8.19 8.34 12.60
N THR A 61 -8.39 9.27 13.53
CA THR A 61 -9.75 9.66 13.93
C THR A 61 -10.54 10.25 12.76
N SER A 62 -11.85 10.02 12.74
CA SER A 62 -12.81 10.62 11.78
C SER A 62 -12.58 10.24 10.31
N ASP A 63 -12.62 8.94 9.99
CA ASP A 63 -12.56 8.39 8.62
C ASP A 63 -11.34 8.83 7.79
N ALA A 64 -10.29 9.25 8.48
CA ALA A 64 -9.03 9.64 7.86
C ALA A 64 -8.04 8.46 7.91
N ILE A 65 -7.20 8.37 6.89
CA ILE A 65 -6.07 7.43 6.88
C ILE A 65 -4.75 8.19 6.95
N GLY A 66 -3.86 7.72 7.81
CA GLY A 66 -2.49 8.19 7.92
C GLY A 66 -1.60 7.34 7.02
N ILE A 67 -1.11 7.92 5.93
CA ILE A 67 -0.16 7.25 5.04
C ILE A 67 1.21 7.17 5.73
N LEU A 68 1.71 5.95 5.92
CA LEU A 68 2.99 5.70 6.55
C LEU A 68 4.11 5.63 5.52
N ARG A 69 3.93 4.80 4.47
CA ARG A 69 4.93 4.57 3.42
C ARG A 69 4.26 4.16 2.11
N LEU A 70 4.87 4.58 0.99
CA LEU A 70 4.62 4.03 -0.34
C LEU A 70 5.92 3.38 -0.84
N ILE A 71 5.84 2.13 -1.29
CA ILE A 71 7.00 1.36 -1.75
C ILE A 71 6.77 0.88 -3.19
N ASP A 72 7.69 1.22 -4.11
CA ASP A 72 7.71 0.63 -5.46
C ASP A 72 8.33 -0.77 -5.41
N VAL A 73 7.57 -1.77 -5.81
CA VAL A 73 7.96 -3.19 -5.76
C VAL A 73 9.23 -3.50 -6.55
N ARG A 74 9.52 -2.77 -7.64
CA ARG A 74 10.68 -3.05 -8.49
C ARG A 74 11.97 -2.43 -7.96
N ARG A 75 11.86 -1.23 -7.38
CA ARG A 75 13.03 -0.45 -6.98
C ARG A 75 13.43 -0.68 -5.53
N ASP A 76 12.45 -0.85 -4.65
CA ASP A 76 12.64 -0.61 -3.23
C ASP A 76 12.40 -1.86 -2.36
N MET A 77 12.06 -3.02 -2.97
CA MET A 77 11.58 -4.20 -2.22
C MET A 77 12.39 -5.49 -2.45
N PRO A 78 12.97 -6.10 -1.39
CA PRO A 78 13.57 -7.43 -1.46
C PRO A 78 12.56 -8.52 -1.86
N LYS A 79 12.99 -9.51 -2.64
CA LYS A 79 12.12 -10.59 -3.18
C LYS A 79 11.27 -11.29 -2.11
N LYS A 80 11.83 -11.55 -0.92
CA LYS A 80 11.12 -12.20 0.18
C LYS A 80 9.95 -11.34 0.70
N LEU A 81 10.18 -10.04 0.87
CA LEU A 81 9.14 -9.11 1.33
C LEU A 81 8.01 -8.99 0.29
N ARG A 82 8.34 -9.00 -1.00
CA ARG A 82 7.34 -9.03 -2.08
C ARG A 82 6.44 -10.26 -2.00
N ALA A 83 7.02 -11.44 -1.78
CA ALA A 83 6.27 -12.68 -1.65
C ALA A 83 5.36 -12.68 -0.41
N ASP A 84 5.88 -12.19 0.73
CA ASP A 84 5.10 -12.10 1.97
C ASP A 84 3.90 -11.14 1.83
N LEU A 85 4.09 -9.99 1.18
CA LEU A 85 3.03 -9.00 0.97
C LEU A 85 1.99 -9.46 -0.05
N ALA A 86 2.40 -10.13 -1.14
CA ALA A 86 1.45 -10.71 -2.10
C ALA A 86 0.51 -11.72 -1.42
N ARG A 87 1.06 -12.57 -0.55
CA ARG A 87 0.27 -13.52 0.25
C ARG A 87 -0.72 -12.82 1.18
N ILE A 88 -0.37 -11.68 1.75
CA ILE A 88 -1.24 -10.89 2.65
C ILE A 88 -2.33 -10.16 1.85
N ALA A 89 -1.99 -9.65 0.67
CA ALA A 89 -2.94 -9.03 -0.25
C ALA A 89 -3.92 -10.06 -0.87
N GLY A 90 -3.67 -11.37 -0.69
CA GLY A 90 -4.48 -12.44 -1.29
C GLY A 90 -4.17 -12.65 -2.78
N GLU A 91 -3.00 -12.23 -3.24
CA GLU A 91 -2.57 -12.30 -4.63
C GLU A 91 -1.74 -13.55 -4.91
N ALA A 92 -1.92 -14.16 -6.09
CA ALA A 92 -1.05 -15.22 -6.57
C ALA A 92 0.36 -14.67 -6.85
N ILE A 93 1.38 -15.36 -6.35
CA ILE A 93 2.78 -15.04 -6.59
C ILE A 93 3.18 -15.69 -7.93
N GLU A 94 3.15 -14.92 -9.03
CA GLU A 94 3.87 -15.26 -10.27
C GLU A 94 5.32 -14.72 -10.24
#